data_AF-A0A844DXA8-F1
#
_entry.id   AF-A0A844DXA8-F1
#
_cell.length_a   1.000
_cell.length_b   1.000
_cell.length_c   1.000
_cell.angle_alpha   90.00
_cell.angle_beta   90.00
_cell.angle_gamma   90.00
#
_symmetry.space_group_name_H-M   'P 1'
#
loop_
_entity.id
_entity.type
_entity.pdbx_description
1 polymer ?
#
loop_
_entity_poly.entity_id
_entity_poly.type
_entity_poly.pdbx_seq_one_letter_code
_entity_poly.pdbx_strand_id
1 'polypeptide(L)'
;MNIGFWSCIILVIPFLIIGVLFAIFKEKAAKFVSGFNSFSKEEQALYDKAHISRDIRNQCFMWAIIMLAGALLSYFLTPYIAIPTYIIWLVLFFREVHFDNHKAFEKYLLK
;
A
#
# COMPACT_ATOMS: atom_id res chain seq x y z
N MET A 1 -10.71 24.90 -10.12
CA MET A 1 -10.13 24.00 -9.10
C MET A 1 -9.48 22.81 -9.81
N ASN A 2 -8.21 22.52 -9.56
CA ASN A 2 -7.52 21.42 -10.25
C ASN A 2 -7.94 20.08 -9.62
N ILE A 3 -9.01 19.49 -10.17
CA ILE A 3 -9.61 18.26 -9.64
C ILE A 3 -8.59 17.11 -9.64
N GLY A 4 -7.76 17.01 -10.67
CA GLY A 4 -6.71 15.98 -10.76
C GLY A 4 -5.65 16.10 -9.66
N PHE A 5 -5.22 17.33 -9.36
CA PHE A 5 -4.33 17.59 -8.22
C PHE A 5 -4.98 17.15 -6.89
N TRP A 6 -6.22 17.59 -6.64
CA TRP A 6 -6.90 17.31 -5.38
C TRP A 6 -7.23 15.83 -5.18
N SER A 7 -7.60 15.12 -6.25
CA SER A 7 -7.86 13.68 -6.18
C SER A 7 -6.59 12.88 -5.90
N CYS A 8 -5.44 13.26 -6.47
CA CYS A 8 -4.18 12.60 -6.16
C CYS A 8 -3.66 12.95 -4.76
N ILE A 9 -3.65 14.22 -4.36
CA ILE A 9 -3.03 14.65 -3.09
C ILE A 9 -3.76 14.10 -1.86
N ILE A 10 -5.08 13.95 -1.92
CA ILE A 10 -5.86 13.39 -0.81
C ILE A 10 -5.48 11.93 -0.49
N LEU A 11 -4.96 11.19 -1.48
CA LEU A 11 -4.49 9.82 -1.30
C LEU A 11 -3.04 9.73 -0.81
N VAL A 12 -2.22 10.76 -1.04
CA VAL A 12 -0.84 10.80 -0.52
C VAL A 12 -0.83 10.74 1.00
N ILE A 13 -1.71 11.51 1.66
CA ILE A 13 -1.78 11.61 3.12
C ILE A 13 -2.00 10.24 3.80
N PRO A 14 -3.08 9.47 3.49
CA PRO A 14 -3.30 8.18 4.13
C PRO A 14 -2.20 7.17 3.81
N PHE A 15 -1.65 7.14 2.59
CA PHE A 15 -0.55 6.23 2.27
C PHE A 15 0.73 6.54 3.06
N LEU A 16 1.05 7.82 3.24
CA LEU A 16 2.17 8.22 4.10
C LEU A 16 1.92 7.85 5.57
N ILE A 17 0.71 8.09 6.08
CA ILE A 17 0.35 7.73 7.47
C ILE A 17 0.51 6.22 7.69
N ILE A 18 -0.06 5.40 6.79
CA ILE A 18 0.04 3.94 6.90
C ILE A 18 1.50 3.50 6.73
N GLY A 19 2.22 4.02 5.74
CA GLY A 19 3.64 3.70 5.53
C GLY A 19 4.50 4.03 6.75
N VAL A 20 4.31 5.20 7.36
CA VAL A 20 5.03 5.62 8.58
C VAL A 20 4.63 4.75 9.77
N LEU A 21 3.35 4.43 9.94
CA LEU A 21 2.88 3.51 10.98
C LEU A 21 3.61 2.16 10.88
N PHE A 22 3.65 1.56 9.69
CA PHE A 22 4.35 0.28 9.47
C PHE A 22 5.87 0.42 9.65
N ALA A 23 6.47 1.56 9.31
CA ALA A 23 7.88 1.84 9.55
C ALA A 23 8.22 1.90 11.05
N ILE A 24 7.36 2.51 11.86
CA ILE A 24 7.55 2.66 13.32
C ILE A 24 7.28 1.35 14.05
N PHE A 25 6.15 0.69 13.76
CA PHE A 25 5.70 -0.49 14.49
C PHE A 25 6.32 -1.80 13.99
N LYS A 26 6.93 -1.82 12.79
CA LYS A 26 7.64 -2.99 12.22
C LYS A 26 6.78 -4.26 12.30
N GLU A 27 7.32 -5.38 12.75
CA GLU A 27 6.61 -6.66 12.90
C GLU A 27 5.28 -6.57 13.67
N LYS A 28 5.16 -5.65 14.64
CA LYS A 28 3.94 -5.46 15.42
C LYS A 28 2.79 -4.91 14.58
N ALA A 29 3.08 -4.28 13.44
CA ALA A 29 2.08 -3.78 12.51
C ALA A 29 1.46 -4.88 11.65
N ALA A 30 2.11 -6.04 11.48
CA ALA A 30 1.62 -7.11 10.62
C ALA A 30 0.20 -7.58 11.02
N LYS A 31 -0.12 -7.56 12.32
CA LYS A 31 -1.46 -7.90 12.83
C LYS A 31 -2.58 -6.96 12.35
N PHE A 32 -2.24 -5.77 11.86
CA PHE A 32 -3.22 -4.82 11.30
C PHE A 32 -3.45 -5.04 9.80
N VAL A 33 -2.68 -5.93 9.17
CA VAL A 33 -2.85 -6.26 7.75
C VAL A 33 -4.12 -7.09 7.60
N SER A 34 -5.04 -6.59 6.79
CA SER A 34 -6.25 -7.32 6.42
C SER A 34 -5.89 -8.67 5.79
N GLY A 35 -6.66 -9.72 6.10
CA GLY A 35 -6.34 -11.09 5.72
C GLY A 35 -5.39 -11.78 6.70
N PHE A 36 -4.25 -11.16 7.05
CA PHE A 36 -3.34 -11.74 8.06
C PHE A 36 -3.97 -11.75 9.45
N ASN A 37 -4.70 -10.70 9.82
CA ASN A 37 -5.43 -10.63 11.09
C ASN A 37 -6.54 -11.69 11.22
N SER A 38 -6.94 -12.33 10.12
CA SER A 38 -7.94 -13.41 10.13
C SER A 38 -7.34 -14.77 10.52
N PHE A 39 -6.02 -14.94 10.46
CA PHE A 39 -5.35 -16.14 10.93
C PHE A 39 -5.32 -16.21 12.45
N SER A 40 -5.36 -17.43 13.00
CA SER A 40 -5.16 -17.67 14.43
C SER A 40 -3.75 -17.25 14.88
N LYS A 41 -3.54 -17.02 16.18
CA LYS A 41 -2.22 -16.62 16.70
C LYS A 41 -1.14 -17.67 16.43
N GLU A 42 -1.52 -18.95 16.42
CA GLU A 42 -0.64 -20.08 16.13
C GLU A 42 -0.21 -20.07 14.65
N GLU A 43 -1.17 -19.91 13.73
CA GLU A 43 -0.86 -19.75 12.30
C GLU A 43 -0.02 -18.51 12.03
N GLN A 44 -0.34 -17.37 12.64
CA GLN A 44 0.45 -16.14 12.50
C GLN A 44 1.91 -16.32 12.96
N ALA A 45 2.20 -17.26 13.87
CA ALA A 45 3.57 -17.53 14.33
C ALA A 45 4.44 -18.21 13.26
N LEU A 46 3.83 -18.80 12.23
CA LEU A 46 4.53 -19.46 11.12
C LEU A 46 5.05 -18.48 10.06
N TYR A 47 4.72 -17.19 10.15
CA TYR A 47 5.05 -16.19 9.13
C TYR A 47 6.05 -15.14 9.62
N ASP A 48 6.89 -14.65 8.70
CA ASP A 48 7.78 -13.52 8.91
C ASP A 48 6.98 -12.21 8.90
N LYS A 49 6.53 -11.82 10.10
CA LYS A 49 5.80 -10.56 10.36
C LYS A 49 6.63 -9.32 10.01
N ALA A 50 7.96 -9.40 10.11
CA ALA A 50 8.83 -8.28 9.77
C ALA A 50 8.90 -8.12 8.24
N HIS A 51 8.88 -9.20 7.47
CA HIS A 51 8.78 -9.16 6.02
C HIS A 51 7.41 -8.64 5.55
N ILE A 52 6.30 -9.15 6.11
CA ILE A 52 4.95 -8.65 5.82
C ILE A 52 4.86 -7.14 6.04
N SER A 53 5.33 -6.67 7.21
CA SER A 53 5.26 -5.26 7.56
C SER A 53 6.12 -4.39 6.62
N ARG A 54 7.33 -4.86 6.27
CA ARG A 54 8.20 -4.15 5.31
C ARG A 54 7.58 -4.08 3.93
N ASP A 55 6.92 -5.14 3.46
CA ASP A 55 6.29 -5.14 2.13
C ASP A 55 5.13 -4.14 2.07
N ILE A 56 4.21 -4.18 3.04
CA ILE A 56 3.09 -3.23 3.13
C ILE A 56 3.58 -1.78 3.25
N ARG A 57 4.62 -1.53 4.05
CA ARG A 57 5.26 -0.20 4.14
C ARG A 57 5.76 0.26 2.78
N ASN A 58 6.52 -0.58 2.09
CA ASN A 58 7.13 -0.24 0.80
C ASN A 58 6.05 -0.01 -0.27
N GLN A 59 4.99 -0.81 -0.29
CA GLN A 59 3.84 -0.61 -1.17
C GLN A 59 3.15 0.73 -0.90
N CYS A 60 2.91 1.07 0.38
CA CYS A 60 2.32 2.36 0.76
C CYS A 60 3.17 3.55 0.30
N PHE A 61 4.49 3.51 0.49
CA PHE A 61 5.36 4.58 0.01
C PHE A 61 5.43 4.64 -1.52
N MET A 62 5.43 3.50 -2.21
CA MET A 62 5.36 3.47 -3.67
C MET A 62 4.06 4.12 -4.18
N TRP A 63 2.91 3.79 -3.57
CA TRP A 63 1.63 4.40 -3.92
C TRP A 63 1.60 5.89 -3.61
N ALA A 64 2.17 6.31 -2.48
CA ALA A 64 2.31 7.73 -2.14
C ALA A 64 3.15 8.49 -3.18
N ILE A 65 4.27 7.91 -3.64
CA ILE A 65 5.12 8.51 -4.68
C ILE A 65 4.37 8.62 -6.01
N ILE A 66 3.65 7.58 -6.43
CA ILE A 66 2.83 7.61 -7.66
C ILE A 66 1.77 8.71 -7.58
N MET A 67 1.05 8.79 -6.45
CA MET A 67 0.03 9.82 -6.24
C MET A 67 0.64 11.23 -6.17
N LEU A 68 1.80 11.39 -5.53
CA LEU A 68 2.49 12.68 -5.48
C LEU A 68 2.95 13.11 -6.87
N ALA A 69 3.52 12.20 -7.67
CA ALA A 69 3.88 12.47 -9.05
C ALA A 69 2.66 12.85 -9.89
N GLY A 70 1.55 12.13 -9.76
CA GLY A 70 0.28 12.47 -10.40
C GLY A 70 -0.24 13.84 -10.01
N ALA A 71 -0.20 14.19 -8.72
CA ALA A 71 -0.61 15.51 -8.24
C ALA A 71 0.26 16.62 -8.85
N LEU A 72 1.59 16.49 -8.81
CA LEU A 72 2.52 17.47 -9.37
C LEU A 72 2.31 17.63 -10.88
N LEU A 73 2.22 16.53 -11.64
CA LEU A 73 1.99 16.58 -13.08
C LEU A 73 0.61 17.16 -13.41
N SER A 74 -0.43 16.83 -12.64
CA SER A 74 -1.75 17.44 -12.80
C SER A 74 -1.74 18.93 -12.53
N TYR A 75 -0.95 19.39 -11.56
CA TYR A 75 -0.80 20.81 -11.22
C TYR A 75 -0.09 21.60 -12.34
N PHE A 76 1.03 21.08 -12.86
CA PHE A 76 1.88 21.80 -13.82
C PHE A 76 1.50 21.63 -15.29
N LEU A 77 0.91 20.49 -15.68
CA LEU A 77 0.63 20.18 -17.09
C LEU A 77 -0.86 20.23 -17.40
N THR A 78 -1.64 19.28 -16.86
CA THR A 78 -3.08 19.22 -17.08
C THR A 78 -3.78 18.30 -16.07
N PRO A 79 -4.97 18.65 -15.56
CA PRO A 79 -5.73 17.81 -14.62
C PRO A 79 -5.98 16.38 -15.14
N TYR A 80 -6.02 16.17 -16.46
CA TYR A 80 -6.29 14.86 -17.07
C TYR A 80 -5.18 13.82 -16.85
N ILE A 81 -3.97 14.21 -16.44
CA ILE A 81 -2.88 13.27 -16.09
C ILE A 81 -3.22 12.41 -14.86
N ALA A 82 -4.19 12.83 -14.04
CA ALA A 82 -4.70 12.00 -12.96
C ALA A 82 -5.26 10.67 -13.50
N ILE A 83 -5.88 10.65 -14.69
CA ILE A 83 -6.48 9.44 -15.27
C ILE A 83 -5.44 8.32 -15.45
N PRO A 84 -4.34 8.50 -16.23
CA PRO A 84 -3.32 7.46 -16.36
C PRO A 84 -2.61 7.15 -15.03
N THR A 85 -2.46 8.13 -14.13
CA THR A 85 -1.90 7.90 -12.78
C THR A 85 -2.76 6.89 -12.01
N TYR A 86 -4.08 7.09 -12.00
CA TYR A 86 -5.02 6.17 -11.34
C TYR A 86 -5.03 4.79 -11.98
N ILE A 87 -4.92 4.70 -13.32
CA ILE A 87 -4.83 3.41 -14.01
C ILE A 87 -3.57 2.65 -13.55
N ILE A 88 -2.41 3.30 -13.55
CA ILE A 88 -1.15 2.69 -13.10
C ILE A 88 -1.27 2.25 -11.64
N TRP A 89 -1.77 3.11 -10.77
CA TRP A 89 -1.94 2.80 -9.36
C TRP A 89 -2.91 1.62 -9.14
N LEU A 90 -4.07 1.59 -9.83
CA LEU A 90 -5.03 0.50 -9.72
C LEU A 90 -4.46 -0.84 -10.17
N VAL A 91 -3.72 -0.86 -11.30
CA VAL A 91 -3.06 -2.09 -11.77
C VAL A 91 -2.07 -2.61 -10.73
N LEU A 92 -1.27 -1.73 -10.13
CA LEU A 92 -0.34 -2.11 -9.07
C LEU A 92 -1.08 -2.55 -7.80
N PHE A 93 -2.16 -1.86 -7.43
CA PHE A 93 -2.98 -2.20 -6.27
C PHE A 93 -3.54 -3.62 -6.36
N PHE A 94 -4.19 -3.96 -7.48
CA PHE A 94 -4.74 -5.31 -7.68
C PHE A 94 -3.68 -6.39 -7.88
N ARG A 95 -2.48 -6.03 -8.33
CA ARG A 95 -1.36 -6.98 -8.41
C ARG A 95 -0.84 -7.37 -7.04
N GLU A 96 -0.78 -6.43 -6.09
CA GLU A 96 -0.24 -6.71 -4.75
C GLU A 96 -1.32 -7.22 -3.78
N VAL A 97 -2.55 -6.69 -3.88
CA VAL A 97 -3.68 -7.07 -3.02
C VAL A 97 -4.38 -8.31 -3.60
N HIS A 98 -3.97 -9.47 -3.11
CA HIS A 98 -4.60 -10.75 -3.45
C HIS A 98 -5.80 -11.01 -2.52
N PHE A 99 -6.93 -11.46 -3.10
CA PHE A 99 -8.13 -11.81 -2.32
C PHE A 99 -8.01 -13.16 -1.60
N ASP A 100 -7.13 -14.05 -2.06
CA ASP A 100 -6.87 -15.35 -1.42
C ASP A 100 -5.75 -15.18 -0.37
N ASN A 101 -6.14 -15.07 0.91
CA ASN A 101 -5.21 -14.82 2.01
C ASN A 101 -4.09 -15.86 2.09
N HIS A 102 -4.38 -17.15 1.92
CA HIS A 102 -3.35 -18.19 2.07
C HIS A 102 -2.29 -18.09 0.98
N LYS A 103 -2.71 -17.90 -0.28
CA LYS A 103 -1.77 -17.66 -1.39
C LYS A 103 -1.03 -16.33 -1.25
N ALA A 104 -1.70 -15.30 -0.74
CA ALA A 104 -1.11 -13.99 -0.53
C ALA A 104 0.05 -14.03 0.48
N PHE A 105 -0.11 -14.83 1.55
CA PHE A 105 0.85 -14.88 2.65
C PHE A 105 1.88 -16.00 2.57
N GLU A 106 1.73 -16.98 1.67
CA GLU A 106 2.67 -18.10 1.50
C GLU A 106 4.12 -17.65 1.28
N LYS A 107 4.33 -16.54 0.55
CA LYS A 107 5.66 -15.95 0.31
C LYS A 107 6.37 -15.45 1.58
N TYR A 108 5.68 -15.37 2.71
CA TYR A 108 6.21 -14.94 4.00
C TYR A 108 6.36 -16.07 5.02
N LEU A 109 6.14 -17.33 4.65
CA LEU A 109 6.35 -18.44 5.58
C LEU A 109 7.81 -18.51 6.04
N LEU A 110 8.01 -18.69 7.35
CA LEU A 110 9.31 -19.00 7.93
C LEU A 110 9.68 -20.43 7.49
N LYS A 111 10.56 -20.55 6.49
CA LYS A 111 11.15 -21.82 6.08
C LYS A 111 12.17 -22.31 7.08
#